data_AF-A0A6I6SHL9-F1
#
_entry.id   AF-A0A6I6SHL9-F1
#
_cell.length_a   1.000
_cell.length_b   1.000
_cell.length_c   1.000
_cell.angle_alpha   90.00
_cell.angle_beta   90.00
_cell.angle_gamma   90.00
#
_symmetry.space_group_name_H-M   'P 1'
#
loop_
_entity.id
_entity.type
_entity.pdbx_description
1 polymer ?
#
loop_
_entity_poly.entity_id
_entity_poly.type
_entity_poly.pdbx_seq_one_letter_code
_entity_poly.pdbx_strand_id
1 'polypeptide(L)'
;MSYDLNFWKYNDGIALEHQVVYERLSDGKHVEGLEELPIGAMLERLKDLFADGWRQVDETTWENEKRGAFQIFTTPQFFRVDCYGMRGEDMNRLIDLGAEFGCPLYDPQAGVRFDGNG
;
A
#
# COMPACT_ATOMS: atom_id res chain seq x y z
N MET A 1 12.63 6.25 11.22
CA MET A 1 11.85 5.00 11.15
C MET A 1 10.85 5.16 10.02
N SER A 2 10.85 4.25 9.06
CA SER A 2 9.79 4.14 8.05
C SER A 2 8.64 3.30 8.62
N TYR A 3 7.45 3.50 8.08
CA TYR A 3 6.26 2.69 8.33
C TYR A 3 5.74 2.16 7.00
N ASP A 4 5.46 0.86 6.90
CA ASP A 4 5.20 0.23 5.61
C ASP A 4 3.73 -0.19 5.54
N LEU A 5 2.99 0.36 4.59
CA LEU A 5 1.59 0.01 4.36
C LEU A 5 1.51 -0.88 3.13
N ASN A 6 1.04 -2.12 3.30
CA ASN A 6 1.15 -3.17 2.30
C ASN A 6 -0.24 -3.66 1.89
N PHE A 7 -0.50 -3.73 0.59
CA PHE A 7 -1.84 -4.02 0.07
C PHE A 7 -1.75 -5.11 -1.01
N TRP A 8 -2.55 -6.16 -0.84
CA TRP A 8 -2.78 -7.23 -1.82
C TRP A 8 -4.14 -7.85 -1.59
N LYS A 9 -4.61 -8.67 -2.54
CA LYS A 9 -5.90 -9.38 -2.46
C LYS A 9 -5.71 -10.87 -2.69
N TYR A 10 -6.31 -11.68 -1.83
CA TYR A 10 -6.38 -13.13 -2.05
C TYR A 10 -7.53 -13.44 -3.02
N ASN A 11 -7.33 -14.44 -3.87
CA ASN A 11 -8.44 -15.04 -4.60
C ASN A 11 -9.47 -15.63 -3.63
N ASP A 12 -10.73 -15.69 -4.05
CA ASP A 12 -11.82 -16.26 -3.25
C ASP A 12 -11.47 -17.64 -2.66
N GLY A 13 -11.65 -17.76 -1.33
CA GLY A 13 -11.41 -19.00 -0.59
C GLY A 13 -9.93 -19.30 -0.31
N ILE A 14 -9.00 -18.42 -0.68
CA ILE A 14 -7.57 -18.56 -0.39
C ILE A 14 -7.21 -17.72 0.84
N ALA A 15 -6.48 -18.34 1.76
CA ALA A 15 -5.76 -17.65 2.81
C ALA A 15 -4.38 -18.29 2.93
N LEU A 16 -3.34 -17.46 2.81
CA LEU A 16 -1.94 -17.87 2.99
C LEU A 16 -1.39 -17.21 4.25
N GLU A 17 -0.22 -17.68 4.69
CA GLU A 17 0.50 -17.02 5.79
C GLU A 17 0.98 -15.63 5.33
N HIS A 18 0.47 -14.58 6.00
CA HIS A 18 0.58 -13.20 5.54
C HIS A 18 2.02 -12.69 5.53
N GLN A 19 2.84 -13.09 6.51
CA GLN A 19 4.24 -12.67 6.58
C GLN A 19 5.03 -13.22 5.39
N VAL A 20 4.87 -14.49 5.04
CA VAL A 20 5.50 -15.12 3.87
C VAL A 20 5.01 -14.49 2.56
N VAL A 21 3.73 -14.15 2.46
CA VAL A 21 3.20 -13.44 1.29
C VAL A 21 3.86 -12.07 1.16
N TYR A 22 3.88 -11.29 2.24
CA TYR A 22 4.51 -9.97 2.29
C TYR A 22 5.98 -10.02 1.87
N GLU A 23 6.77 -10.97 2.40
CA GLU A 23 8.19 -11.13 2.05
C GLU A 23 8.37 -11.45 0.57
N ARG A 24 7.57 -12.37 0.01
CA ARG A 24 7.64 -12.71 -1.42
C ARG A 24 7.26 -11.54 -2.32
N LEU A 25 6.19 -10.83 -1.98
CA LEU A 25 5.75 -9.66 -2.76
C LEU A 25 6.76 -8.51 -2.68
N SER A 26 7.39 -8.31 -1.52
CA SER A 26 8.46 -7.33 -1.34
C SER A 26 9.71 -7.66 -2.16
N ASP A 27 9.98 -8.95 -2.39
CA ASP A 27 11.02 -9.42 -3.32
C ASP A 27 10.62 -9.29 -4.81
N GLY A 28 9.41 -8.78 -5.11
CA GLY A 28 8.88 -8.70 -6.46
C GLY A 28 8.47 -10.05 -7.05
N LYS A 29 8.32 -11.10 -6.23
CA LYS A 29 7.94 -12.44 -6.69
C LYS A 29 6.43 -12.55 -6.86
N HIS A 30 6.02 -13.31 -7.87
CA HIS A 30 4.63 -13.70 -8.05
C HIS A 30 4.21 -14.69 -6.95
N VAL A 31 2.98 -14.55 -6.46
CA VAL A 31 2.39 -15.44 -5.45
C VAL A 31 1.09 -16.01 -6.00
N GLU A 32 1.04 -17.34 -6.12
CA GLU A 32 -0.20 -18.04 -6.50
C GLU A 32 -1.28 -17.84 -5.44
N GLY A 33 -2.52 -17.64 -5.89
CA GLY A 33 -3.65 -17.39 -5.00
C GLY A 33 -3.89 -15.91 -4.67
N LEU A 34 -3.16 -14.99 -5.30
CA LEU A 34 -3.45 -13.55 -5.24
C LEU A 34 -4.07 -13.04 -6.54
N GLU A 35 -4.95 -12.05 -6.42
CA GLU A 35 -5.54 -11.32 -7.54
C GLU A 35 -4.54 -10.30 -8.12
N GLU A 36 -4.72 -9.96 -9.39
CA GLU A 36 -4.07 -8.78 -9.97
C GLU A 36 -4.77 -7.51 -9.48
N LEU A 37 -3.98 -6.51 -9.10
CA LEU A 37 -4.44 -5.22 -8.65
C LEU A 37 -4.55 -4.25 -9.84
N PRO A 38 -5.53 -3.33 -9.83
CA PRO A 38 -5.63 -2.28 -10.85
C PRO A 38 -4.62 -1.16 -10.57
N ILE A 39 -3.31 -1.47 -10.60
CA ILE A 39 -2.22 -0.56 -10.20
C ILE A 39 -2.31 0.80 -10.88
N GLY A 40 -2.61 0.84 -12.18
CA GLY A 40 -2.77 2.10 -12.91
C GLY A 40 -3.81 3.03 -12.28
N ALA A 41 -5.01 2.50 -12.00
CA ALA A 41 -6.08 3.27 -11.37
C ALA A 41 -5.76 3.67 -9.92
N MET A 42 -5.08 2.79 -9.17
CA MET A 42 -4.60 3.11 -7.81
C MET A 42 -3.61 4.27 -7.83
N LEU A 43 -2.69 4.30 -8.79
CA LEU A 43 -1.70 5.36 -8.94
C LEU A 43 -2.31 6.69 -9.40
N GLU A 44 -3.32 6.65 -10.28
CA GLU A 44 -4.09 7.84 -10.65
C GLU A 44 -4.83 8.40 -9.44
N ARG A 45 -5.53 7.54 -8.69
CA ARG A 45 -6.23 7.92 -7.48
C ARG A 45 -5.30 8.49 -6.40
N LEU A 46 -4.10 7.92 -6.25
CA LEU A 46 -3.07 8.40 -5.34
C LEU A 46 -2.63 9.83 -5.68
N LYS A 47 -2.42 10.12 -6.97
CA LYS A 47 -2.04 11.47 -7.43
C LYS A 47 -3.12 12.49 -7.09
N ASP A 48 -4.38 12.16 -7.36
CA ASP A 48 -5.51 13.03 -7.00
C ASP A 48 -5.63 13.21 -5.49
N LEU A 49 -5.45 12.12 -4.75
CA LEU A 49 -5.53 12.12 -3.30
C LEU A 49 -4.48 13.04 -2.69
N PHE A 50 -3.24 13.05 -3.18
CA PHE A 50 -2.15 13.85 -2.61
C PHE A 50 -1.87 15.15 -3.38
N ALA A 51 -2.79 15.60 -4.25
CA ALA A 51 -2.63 16.88 -4.96
C ALA A 51 -2.66 18.11 -4.01
N ASP A 52 -3.07 17.95 -2.76
CA ASP A 52 -3.14 19.00 -1.73
C ASP A 52 -1.78 19.33 -1.09
N GLY A 53 -0.87 19.88 -1.91
CA GLY A 53 0.40 20.42 -1.43
C GLY A 53 1.50 19.38 -1.19
N TRP A 54 1.31 18.14 -1.63
CA TRP A 54 2.42 17.21 -1.80
C TRP A 54 3.06 17.41 -3.17
N ARG A 55 4.37 17.26 -3.22
CA ARG A 55 5.15 17.32 -4.45
C ARG A 55 5.61 15.91 -4.81
N GLN A 56 5.26 15.48 -6.02
CA GLN A 56 5.88 14.30 -6.62
C GLN A 56 7.33 14.65 -7.02
N VAL A 57 8.30 14.01 -6.36
CA VAL A 57 9.73 14.26 -6.59
C VAL A 57 10.24 13.44 -7.78
N ASP A 58 9.77 12.22 -7.90
CA ASP A 58 10.03 11.32 -9.02
C ASP A 58 8.82 10.39 -9.25
N GLU A 59 8.97 9.36 -10.09
CA GLU A 59 7.87 8.46 -10.44
C GLU A 59 7.25 7.75 -9.23
N THR A 60 8.02 7.53 -8.16
CA THR A 60 7.59 6.75 -7.00
C THR A 60 7.66 7.49 -5.67
N THR A 61 8.15 8.72 -5.64
CA THR A 61 8.41 9.44 -4.39
C THR A 61 7.61 10.72 -4.30
N TRP A 62 6.95 10.92 -3.16
CA TRP A 62 6.22 12.14 -2.81
C TRP A 62 6.74 12.74 -1.52
N GLU A 63 6.78 14.06 -1.47
CA GLU A 63 7.25 14.81 -0.31
C GLU A 63 6.32 15.98 0.01
N ASN A 64 6.24 16.30 1.29
CA ASN A 64 5.66 17.52 1.80
C ASN A 64 6.53 18.04 2.96
N GLU A 65 6.95 19.30 2.88
CA GLU A 65 7.88 19.91 3.85
C GLU A 65 7.44 19.81 5.33
N LYS A 66 6.13 19.69 5.58
CA LYS A 66 5.55 19.67 6.94
C LYS A 66 4.86 18.36 7.31
N ARG A 67 4.56 17.50 6.32
CA ARG A 67 3.75 16.28 6.48
C ARG A 67 4.54 14.99 6.20
N GLY A 68 5.81 15.10 5.84
CA GLY A 68 6.70 13.95 5.64
C GLY A 68 6.87 13.58 4.17
N ALA A 69 7.21 12.33 3.90
CA ALA A 69 7.41 11.79 2.57
C ALA A 69 6.87 10.36 2.49
N PHE A 70 6.58 9.87 1.29
CA PHE A 70 6.35 8.45 1.05
C PHE A 70 6.91 8.01 -0.30
N GLN A 71 7.25 6.73 -0.37
CA GLN A 71 7.65 6.07 -1.59
C GLN A 71 6.71 4.91 -1.91
N ILE A 72 6.37 4.72 -3.18
CA ILE A 72 5.57 3.58 -3.64
C ILE A 72 6.48 2.50 -4.19
N PHE A 73 6.07 1.26 -3.97
CA PHE A 73 6.56 0.10 -4.69
C PHE A 73 5.36 -0.70 -5.19
N THR A 74 5.34 -1.09 -6.46
CA THR A 74 4.21 -1.83 -7.03
C THR A 74 4.65 -2.98 -7.90
N THR A 75 3.83 -4.03 -7.92
CA THR A 75 3.83 -5.13 -8.89
C THR A 75 2.38 -5.39 -9.31
N PRO A 76 2.11 -6.27 -10.30
CA PRO A 76 0.73 -6.61 -10.63
C PRO A 76 -0.10 -7.15 -9.46
N GLN A 77 0.51 -7.66 -8.37
CA GLN A 77 -0.19 -8.24 -7.22
C GLN A 77 0.03 -7.47 -5.91
N PHE A 78 0.77 -6.36 -5.95
CA PHE A 78 1.22 -5.70 -4.73
C PHE A 78 1.29 -4.19 -4.88
N PHE A 79 0.78 -3.49 -3.88
CA PHE A 79 0.94 -2.06 -3.72
C PHE A 79 1.49 -1.82 -2.32
N ARG A 80 2.69 -1.24 -2.22
CA ARG A 80 3.34 -0.91 -0.95
C ARG A 80 3.64 0.58 -0.90
N VAL A 81 3.45 1.15 0.28
CA VAL A 81 3.80 2.54 0.57
C VAL A 81 4.72 2.60 1.79
N ASP A 82 5.95 3.02 1.55
CA ASP A 82 6.96 3.23 2.57
C ASP A 82 6.84 4.70 3.05
N CYS A 83 6.34 4.89 4.27
CA CYS A 83 6.00 6.20 4.84
C CYS A 83 7.13 6.74 5.73
N TYR A 84 7.50 8.00 5.58
CA TYR A 84 8.60 8.65 6.29
C TYR A 84 8.13 9.92 7.00
N GLY A 85 8.00 9.86 8.33
CA GLY A 85 7.61 11.01 9.14
C GLY A 85 6.18 11.51 8.86
N MET A 86 5.33 10.66 8.29
CA MET A 86 3.95 10.97 7.99
C MET A 86 3.07 11.01 9.25
N ARG A 87 2.05 11.85 9.20
CA ARG A 87 1.01 11.89 10.24
C ARG A 87 0.01 10.76 10.02
N GLY A 88 -0.62 10.31 11.11
CA GLY A 88 -1.67 9.27 11.06
C GLY A 88 -2.79 9.60 10.08
N GLU A 89 -3.22 10.86 9.99
CA GLU A 89 -4.25 11.30 9.03
C GLU A 89 -3.82 11.07 7.56
N ASP A 90 -2.55 11.30 7.23
CA ASP A 90 -2.04 11.08 5.88
C ASP A 90 -1.85 9.60 5.56
N MET A 91 -1.43 8.81 6.56
CA MET A 91 -1.38 7.35 6.42
C MET A 91 -2.77 6.75 6.27
N ASN A 92 -3.77 7.25 7.00
CA ASN A 92 -5.16 6.80 6.86
C ASN A 92 -5.70 7.03 5.45
N ARG A 93 -5.33 8.14 4.79
CA ARG A 93 -5.69 8.37 3.39
C ARG A 93 -5.16 7.27 2.46
N LEU A 94 -3.94 6.77 2.70
CA LEU A 94 -3.38 5.65 1.94
C LEU A 94 -4.11 4.34 2.23
N ILE A 95 -4.51 4.12 3.48
CA ILE A 95 -5.31 2.96 3.90
C ILE A 95 -6.68 2.99 3.23
N ASP A 96 -7.34 4.15 3.24
CA ASP A 96 -8.64 4.38 2.60
C ASP A 96 -8.55 4.16 1.08
N LEU A 97 -7.44 4.57 0.45
CA LEU A 97 -7.17 4.26 -0.96
C LEU A 97 -7.10 2.74 -1.17
N GLY A 98 -6.35 2.00 -0.36
CA GLY A 98 -6.32 0.53 -0.46
C GLY A 98 -7.72 -0.07 -0.34
N ALA A 99 -8.50 0.39 0.64
CA ALA A 99 -9.87 -0.06 0.88
C ALA A 99 -10.83 0.28 -0.29
N GLU A 100 -10.66 1.42 -0.97
CA GLU A 100 -11.45 1.82 -2.16
C GLU A 100 -11.37 0.77 -3.28
N PHE A 101 -10.20 0.11 -3.43
CA PHE A 101 -9.99 -0.97 -4.39
C PHE A 101 -10.24 -2.37 -3.82
N GLY A 102 -10.72 -2.44 -2.57
CA GLY A 102 -10.93 -3.67 -1.83
C GLY A 102 -9.63 -4.41 -1.54
N CYS A 103 -8.51 -3.70 -1.40
CA CYS A 103 -7.21 -4.26 -1.04
C CYS A 103 -6.98 -4.10 0.48
N PRO A 104 -7.10 -5.16 1.29
CA PRO A 104 -6.86 -5.07 2.72
C PRO A 104 -5.43 -4.66 3.06
N LEU A 105 -5.30 -3.85 4.12
CA LEU A 105 -4.01 -3.46 4.69
C LEU A 105 -3.36 -4.66 5.38
N TYR A 106 -2.09 -4.86 5.14
CA TYR A 106 -1.18 -5.58 6.01
C TYR A 106 -0.17 -4.62 6.60
N ASP A 107 -0.04 -4.71 7.93
CA ASP A 107 0.88 -3.94 8.73
C ASP A 107 1.96 -4.89 9.27
N PRO A 108 3.16 -4.92 8.66
CA PRO A 108 4.25 -5.78 9.10
C PRO A 108 4.84 -5.34 10.45
N GLN A 109 4.64 -4.09 10.87
CA GLN A 109 5.07 -3.61 12.19
C GLN A 109 4.20 -4.22 13.30
N ALA A 110 2.91 -4.44 13.03
CA ALA A 110 1.99 -5.16 13.91
C ALA A 110 1.96 -6.67 13.66
N GLY A 111 2.38 -7.13 12.48
CA GLY A 111 2.22 -8.51 12.02
C GLY A 111 0.75 -8.87 11.75
N VAL A 112 -0.07 -7.89 11.40
CA VAL A 112 -1.53 -8.03 11.29
C VAL A 112 -2.03 -7.63 9.91
N ARG A 113 -2.94 -8.43 9.36
CA ARG A 113 -3.74 -8.10 8.20
C ARG A 113 -5.14 -7.66 8.63
N PHE A 114 -5.63 -6.57 8.07
CA PHE A 114 -6.93 -5.97 8.36
C PHE A 114 -7.92 -6.28 7.23
N ASP A 115 -8.33 -7.54 7.14
CA ASP A 115 -9.36 -8.00 6.19
C ASP A 115 -10.76 -7.55 6.65
N GLY A 116 -11.06 -6.25 6.53
CA GLY A 116 -12.41 -5.68 6.37
C GLY A 116 -13.57 -6.12 7.28
N ASN A 117 -13.35 -6.82 8.39
CA ASN A 117 -14.41 -7.30 9.26
C ASN A 117 -14.72 -6.26 10.36
N GLY A 118 -15.58 -5.32 10.01
CA GLY A 118 -16.28 -4.39 10.90
C GLY A 118 -17.73 -4.22 10.49
#